data_AF-A0A246GGW3-F1
#
_entry.id   AF-A0A246GGW3-F1
#
_cell.length_a   1.000
_cell.length_b   1.000
_cell.length_c   1.000
_cell.angle_alpha   90.00
_cell.angle_beta   90.00
_cell.angle_gamma   90.00
#
_symmetry.space_group_name_H-M   'P 1'
#
loop_
_entity.id
_entity.type
_entity.pdbx_description
1 polymer ?
#
loop_
_entity_poly.entity_id
_entity_poly.type
_entity_poly.pdbx_seq_one_letter_code
_entity_poly.pdbx_strand_id
1 'polypeptide(L)'
;MNTQDKINALCSKFSASALSKAVYMETKRTTDITELSREEVEALYTRFFPKKSAIDFLFEMEQERELKRLRSVIIKEAQFIGIYTPESWVTFNR
;
A
#
# COMPACT_ATOMS: atom_id res chain seq x y z
N MET A 1 -1.72 -3.55 18.47
CA MET A 1 -0.77 -4.64 18.19
C MET A 1 0.22 -4.75 19.32
N ASN A 2 0.35 -5.94 19.86
CA ASN A 2 1.45 -6.29 20.77
C ASN A 2 2.78 -6.35 19.97
N THR A 3 3.90 -6.32 20.69
CA THR A 3 5.26 -6.43 20.14
C THR A 3 5.39 -7.67 19.23
N GLN A 4 4.85 -8.81 19.67
CA GLN A 4 4.90 -10.06 18.89
C GLN A 4 4.14 -9.95 17.56
N ASP A 5 3.00 -9.25 17.54
CA ASP A 5 2.24 -9.05 16.30
C ASP A 5 3.06 -8.22 15.29
N LYS A 6 3.83 -7.23 15.79
CA LYS A 6 4.68 -6.37 14.95
C LYS A 6 5.84 -7.15 14.35
N ILE A 7 6.47 -8.01 15.16
CA ILE A 7 7.50 -8.95 14.69
C ILE A 7 6.93 -9.88 13.62
N ASN A 8 5.77 -10.50 13.87
CA ASN A 8 5.13 -11.39 12.91
C ASN A 8 4.79 -10.66 11.58
N ALA A 9 4.31 -9.43 11.66
CA ALA A 9 4.03 -8.62 10.47
C ALA A 9 5.31 -8.27 9.68
N LEU A 10 6.41 -7.96 10.37
CA LEU A 10 7.72 -7.72 9.74
C LEU A 10 8.26 -8.99 9.06
N CYS A 11 8.18 -10.14 9.74
CA CYS A 11 8.58 -11.44 9.21
C CYS A 11 7.70 -11.90 8.04
N SER A 12 6.43 -11.51 8.00
CA SER A 12 5.53 -11.82 6.88
C SER A 12 5.79 -10.94 5.65
N LYS A 13 6.24 -9.70 5.83
CA LYS A 13 6.44 -8.74 4.73
C LYS A 13 7.82 -8.88 4.09
N PHE A 14 8.83 -9.26 4.85
CA PHE A 14 10.22 -9.31 4.40
C PHE A 14 10.81 -10.71 4.51
N SER A 15 11.72 -11.05 3.60
CA SER A 15 12.53 -12.26 3.76
C SER A 15 13.44 -12.14 4.99
N ALA A 16 13.79 -13.28 5.59
CA ALA A 16 14.67 -13.31 6.77
C ALA A 16 15.99 -12.56 6.54
N SER A 17 16.56 -12.64 5.33
CA SER A 17 17.82 -11.95 4.98
C SER A 17 17.68 -10.44 4.80
N ALA A 18 16.51 -9.96 4.34
CA ALA A 18 16.24 -8.53 4.25
C ALA A 18 15.96 -7.95 5.64
N LEU A 19 15.21 -8.68 6.45
CA LEU A 19 14.88 -8.28 7.81
C LEU A 19 16.14 -8.20 8.68
N SER A 20 17.03 -9.20 8.62
CA SER A 20 18.28 -9.20 9.39
C SER A 20 19.18 -8.02 9.05
N LYS A 21 19.27 -7.66 7.76
CA LYS A 21 19.98 -6.46 7.30
C LYS A 21 19.33 -5.19 7.82
N ALA A 22 18.00 -5.09 7.80
CA ALA A 22 17.28 -3.93 8.33
C ALA A 22 17.48 -3.76 9.83
N VAL A 23 17.38 -4.86 10.60
CA VAL A 23 17.65 -4.89 12.05
C VAL A 23 19.07 -4.43 12.36
N TYR A 24 20.06 -4.92 11.60
CA TYR A 24 21.44 -4.49 11.76
C TYR A 24 21.65 -3.03 11.36
N MET A 25 20.97 -2.55 10.32
CA MET A 25 21.08 -1.16 9.88
C MET A 25 20.55 -0.18 10.93
N GLU A 26 19.45 -0.52 11.62
CA GLU A 26 18.86 0.33 12.67
C GLU A 26 19.61 0.24 14.00
N THR A 27 19.98 -0.96 14.45
CA THR A 27 20.58 -1.14 15.79
C THR A 27 22.10 -1.09 15.80
N LYS A 28 22.75 -1.40 14.67
CA LYS A 28 24.21 -1.64 14.56
C LYS A 28 24.76 -2.70 15.54
N ARG A 29 23.88 -3.48 16.17
CA ARG A 29 24.23 -4.40 17.28
C ARG A 29 23.90 -5.85 16.94
N THR A 30 22.70 -6.10 16.41
CA THR A 30 22.19 -7.45 16.18
C THR A 30 21.59 -7.56 14.79
N THR A 31 21.48 -8.79 14.31
CA THR A 31 20.73 -9.18 13.11
C THR A 31 19.43 -9.89 13.44
N ASP A 32 19.21 -10.22 14.72
CA ASP A 32 18.02 -10.95 15.17
C ASP A 32 16.97 -9.97 15.71
N ILE A 33 15.77 -10.05 15.15
CA ILE A 33 14.65 -9.19 15.55
C ILE A 33 14.13 -9.55 16.96
N THR A 34 14.36 -10.77 17.43
CA THR A 34 13.90 -11.23 18.76
C THR A 34 14.73 -10.66 19.91
N GLU A 35 15.93 -10.18 19.61
CA GLU A 35 16.83 -9.50 20.56
C GLU A 35 16.55 -7.99 20.68
N LEU A 36 15.53 -7.50 19.97
CA LEU A 36 15.12 -6.11 20.04
C LEU A 36 14.23 -5.85 21.26
N SER A 37 14.48 -4.73 21.91
CA SER A 37 13.57 -4.14 22.87
C SER A 37 12.24 -3.77 22.20
N ARG A 38 11.20 -3.58 23.01
CA ARG A 38 9.88 -3.16 22.51
C ARG A 38 9.97 -1.86 21.72
N GLU A 39 10.77 -0.92 22.19
CA GLU A 39 10.96 0.40 21.62
C GLU A 39 11.67 0.31 20.26
N GLU A 40 12.67 -0.56 20.13
CA GLU A 40 13.36 -0.82 18.87
C GLU A 40 12.45 -1.51 17.85
N VAL A 41 11.64 -2.47 18.28
CA VAL A 41 10.62 -3.09 17.41
C VAL A 41 9.61 -2.04 16.95
N GLU A 42 9.21 -1.10 17.81
CA GLU A 42 8.29 -0.02 17.43
C GLU A 42 8.88 0.90 16.37
N ALA A 43 10.11 1.34 16.58
CA ALA A 43 10.81 2.23 15.65
C ALA A 43 11.00 1.56 14.28
N LEU A 44 11.43 0.30 14.28
CA LEU A 44 11.59 -0.49 13.07
C LEU A 44 10.24 -0.69 12.35
N TYR A 45 9.20 -1.08 13.10
CA TYR A 45 7.86 -1.32 12.55
C TYR A 45 7.27 -0.07 11.91
N THR A 46 7.29 1.07 12.60
CA THR A 46 6.69 2.32 12.10
C THR A 46 7.35 2.84 10.83
N ARG A 47 8.64 2.55 10.63
CA ARG A 47 9.38 2.93 9.41
C ARG A 47 8.95 2.12 8.19
N PHE A 48 8.63 0.84 8.37
CA PHE A 48 8.20 -0.05 7.28
C PHE A 48 6.68 -0.18 7.13
N PHE A 49 5.93 0.28 8.13
CA PHE A 49 4.47 0.35 8.15
C PHE A 49 4.04 1.77 8.57
N PRO A 50 4.34 2.79 7.75
CA PRO A 50 3.93 4.15 8.06
C PRO A 50 2.40 4.22 8.13
N LYS A 51 1.89 4.92 9.14
CA LYS A 51 0.46 5.23 9.20
C LYS A 51 0.14 6.23 8.10
N LYS A 52 -0.91 5.94 7.31
CA LYS A 52 -1.46 6.92 6.38
C LYS A 52 -1.80 8.20 7.14
N SER A 53 -1.34 9.33 6.64
CA SER A 53 -1.68 10.64 7.17
C SER A 53 -3.08 11.04 6.71
N ALA A 54 -3.67 12.06 7.36
CA ALA A 54 -4.92 12.64 6.89
C ALA A 54 -4.81 13.20 5.46
N ILE A 55 -3.62 13.67 5.07
CA ILE A 55 -3.34 14.17 3.73
C ILE A 55 -3.37 13.03 2.71
N ASP A 56 -2.81 11.86 3.04
CA ASP A 56 -2.85 10.69 2.16
C ASP A 56 -4.29 10.26 1.88
N PHE A 57 -5.16 10.30 2.90
CA PHE A 57 -6.58 10.00 2.73
C PHE A 57 -7.30 11.00 1.82
N LEU A 58 -7.04 12.31 2.01
CA LEU A 58 -7.61 13.35 1.15
C LEU A 58 -7.14 13.20 -0.30
N PHE A 59 -5.86 12.89 -0.50
CA PHE A 59 -5.29 12.64 -1.82
C PHE A 59 -5.92 11.42 -2.49
N GLU A 60 -6.05 10.29 -1.78
CA GLU A 60 -6.72 9.09 -2.28
C GLU A 60 -8.18 9.39 -2.69
N MET A 61 -8.90 10.14 -1.87
CA MET A 61 -10.30 10.51 -2.16
C MET A 61 -10.42 11.40 -3.41
N GLU A 62 -9.47 12.32 -3.62
CA GLU A 62 -9.45 13.16 -4.82
C GLU A 62 -9.06 12.36 -6.07
N GLN A 63 -8.11 11.43 -5.95
CA GLN A 63 -7.74 10.50 -7.02
C GLN A 63 -8.93 9.62 -7.43
N GLU A 64 -9.69 9.10 -6.48
CA GLU A 64 -10.90 8.31 -6.76
C GLU A 64 -11.98 9.14 -7.48
N ARG A 65 -12.17 10.39 -7.05
CA ARG A 65 -13.10 11.33 -7.69
C ARG A 65 -12.68 11.60 -9.13
N GLU A 66 -11.39 11.87 -9.36
CA GLU A 66 -10.86 12.15 -10.69
C GLU A 66 -10.95 10.92 -11.59
N LEU A 67 -10.60 9.74 -11.08
CA LEU A 67 -10.75 8.48 -11.80
C LEU A 67 -12.20 8.23 -12.23
N LYS A 68 -13.17 8.52 -11.36
CA LYS A 68 -14.60 8.45 -11.70
C LYS A 68 -14.95 9.44 -12.81
N ARG A 69 -14.49 10.68 -12.71
CA ARG A 69 -14.71 11.72 -13.73
C ARG A 69 -14.17 11.29 -15.09
N LEU A 70 -12.93 10.80 -15.13
CA LEU A 70 -12.28 10.32 -16.36
C LEU A 70 -13.02 9.13 -16.97
N ARG A 71 -13.44 8.16 -16.16
CA ARG A 71 -14.27 7.03 -16.62
C ARG A 71 -15.58 7.50 -17.25
N SER A 72 -16.26 8.47 -16.63
CA SER A 72 -17.49 9.03 -17.20
C SER A 72 -17.24 9.73 -18.55
N VAL A 73 -16.12 10.43 -18.70
CA VAL A 73 -15.75 11.06 -19.98
C VAL A 73 -15.52 9.99 -21.05
N ILE A 74 -14.69 8.98 -20.76
CA ILE A 74 -14.39 7.90 -21.71
C ILE A 74 -15.67 7.20 -22.16
N ILE A 75 -16.56 6.88 -21.22
CA ILE A 75 -17.84 6.25 -21.52
C ILE A 75 -18.69 7.14 -22.43
N LYS A 76 -18.79 8.44 -22.14
CA LYS A 76 -19.58 9.38 -22.94
C LYS A 76 -19.06 9.48 -24.38
N GLU A 77 -17.74 9.60 -24.54
CA GLU A 77 -17.12 9.63 -25.87
C GLU A 77 -17.33 8.30 -26.60
N ALA A 78 -17.19 7.16 -25.91
CA ALA A 78 -17.42 5.83 -26.48
C ALA A 78 -18.87 5.61 -26.94
N GLN A 79 -19.86 6.17 -26.23
CA GLN A 79 -21.26 6.20 -26.68
C GLN A 79 -21.41 7.06 -27.93
N PHE A 80 -20.80 8.25 -27.95
CA PHE A 80 -20.89 9.18 -29.07
C PHE A 80 -20.36 8.57 -30.38
N ILE A 81 -19.23 7.85 -30.33
CA ILE A 81 -18.65 7.19 -31.50
C ILE A 81 -19.23 5.80 -31.78
N GLY A 82 -20.22 5.35 -30.99
CA GLY A 82 -20.96 4.10 -31.22
C GLY A 82 -20.21 2.81 -30.85
N ILE A 83 -19.12 2.87 -30.09
CA ILE A 83 -18.37 1.68 -29.65
C ILE A 83 -18.81 1.14 -28.29
N TYR A 84 -19.68 1.87 -27.59
CA TYR A 84 -20.28 1.44 -26.32
C TYR A 84 -21.78 1.73 -26.29
N THR A 85 -22.58 0.78 -25.82
CA THR A 85 -23.98 0.98 -25.43
C THR A 85 -24.21 0.44 -24.01
N PRO A 86 -25.18 0.98 -23.24
CA PRO A 86 -25.48 0.47 -21.91
C PRO A 86 -25.72 -1.04 -21.84
N GLU A 87 -26.23 -1.62 -22.94
CA GLU A 87 -26.58 -3.03 -23.08
C GLU A 87 -25.40 -3.91 -23.51
N SER A 88 -24.29 -3.34 -24.03
CA SER A 88 -23.16 -4.12 -24.54
C SER A 88 -21.81 -3.42 -24.40
N TRP A 89 -20.89 -4.10 -23.73
CA TRP A 89 -19.50 -3.69 -23.56
C TRP A 89 -18.53 -4.37 -24.54
N VAL A 90 -19.03 -5.21 -25.45
CA VAL A 90 -18.19 -6.12 -26.26
C VAL A 90 -17.24 -5.37 -27.17
N THR A 91 -17.71 -4.32 -27.85
CA THR A 91 -16.87 -3.51 -28.75
C THR A 91 -15.93 -2.58 -27.98
N PHE A 92 -16.36 -2.11 -26.80
CA PHE A 92 -15.56 -1.24 -25.94
C PHE A 92 -14.39 -1.95 -25.26
N ASN A 93 -14.53 -3.24 -24.91
CA ASN A 93 -13.53 -4.03 -24.19
C ASN A 93 -12.62 -4.88 -25.10
N ARG A 94 -12.77 -4.80 -26.42
CA ARG A 94 -11.87 -5.45 -27.38
C ARG A 94 -10.60 -4.64 -27.55
#